data_AF-A0A937N8M2-F1
#
_entry.id   AF-A0A937N8M2-F1
#
_cell.length_a   1.000
_cell.length_b   1.000
_cell.length_c   1.000
_cell.angle_alpha   90.00
_cell.angle_beta   90.00
_cell.angle_gamma   90.00
#
_symmetry.space_group_name_H-M   'P 1'
#
loop_
_entity.id
_entity.type
_entity.pdbx_description
1 polymer ?
#
loop_
_entity_poly.entity_id
_entity_poly.type
_entity_poly.pdbx_seq_one_letter_code
_entity_poly.pdbx_strand_id
1 'polypeptide(L)'
;MQSVQRIHSIVVWGALVTGIWLLHGRPVHADDKPPIPSGAALDEALKLVKDVYGDEHAKAESSEEKTAFAEKLLQTAKATNQGAANHYALLRVAWDVATQAGDAKLAMHITDQIAGVYEVNALGARVATVKTTVGFVRSSTQRTALAAVALELVREAVAHDDYESAAELTEIALAAARKARDWQLVKRIADRAKEVKEAADAYGRVRKVLATLENDPADADANQVAGEYSCFVKGDWKKGIPMLALGSDEALKVLAQKELKGAGSPEEQAELGDGWWDMAQTRQGGQRETLLLHAGRWYREAKPGLSSALTLDKIEIATGRDCQTGSPYGRSTYRRAAGTHSVSESRCCPQAGGV
;
A
#
# COMPACT_ATOMS: atom_id res chain seq x y z
N MET A 1 24.05 27.42 -8.17
CA MET A 1 22.87 27.00 -7.39
C MET A 1 21.64 27.69 -7.97
N GLN A 2 20.98 27.06 -8.95
CA GLN A 2 19.62 27.42 -9.34
C GLN A 2 18.66 26.51 -8.54
N SER A 3 17.73 27.16 -7.83
CA SER A 3 16.53 26.60 -7.16
C SER A 3 16.62 25.17 -6.63
N VAL A 4 17.11 25.00 -5.39
CA VAL A 4 16.77 23.85 -4.55
C VAL A 4 15.27 23.93 -4.27
N GLN A 5 14.45 23.09 -4.90
CA GLN A 5 13.03 23.01 -4.60
C GLN A 5 12.85 22.52 -3.15
N ARG A 6 12.08 23.30 -2.37
CA ARG A 6 11.81 23.05 -0.96
C ARG A 6 10.82 21.90 -0.81
N ILE A 7 11.24 20.79 -0.21
CA ILE A 7 10.31 19.77 0.34
C ILE A 7 9.31 20.42 1.31
N HIS A 8 9.71 21.51 1.99
CA HIS A 8 8.84 22.24 2.92
C HIS A 8 7.54 22.76 2.29
N SER A 9 7.48 22.97 0.97
CA SER A 9 6.30 23.57 0.32
C SER A 9 5.13 22.59 0.08
N ILE A 10 5.33 21.28 0.25
CA ILE A 10 4.28 20.27 0.03
C ILE A 10 3.61 19.86 1.36
N VAL A 11 4.20 20.20 2.51
CA VAL A 11 3.82 19.65 3.82
C VAL A 11 2.98 20.61 4.68
N VAL A 12 2.74 21.85 4.24
CA VAL A 12 2.06 22.87 5.08
C VAL A 12 0.88 23.52 4.36
N TRP A 13 -0.24 22.80 4.25
CA TRP A 13 -1.58 23.42 4.18
C TRP A 13 -2.60 22.44 4.74
N GLY A 14 -3.08 22.70 5.96
CA GLY A 14 -4.14 21.90 6.56
C GLY A 14 -4.22 21.88 8.09
N ALA A 15 -3.86 22.95 8.80
CA ALA A 15 -4.22 23.08 10.21
C ALA A 15 -4.32 24.55 10.63
N LEU A 16 -5.50 25.13 10.48
CA LEU A 16 -5.90 26.35 11.17
C LEU A 16 -7.21 26.06 11.90
N VAL A 17 -7.10 25.59 13.14
CA VAL A 17 -8.07 25.91 14.20
C VAL A 17 -7.30 26.16 15.49
N THR A 18 -7.56 27.34 16.04
CA THR A 18 -6.95 27.98 17.19
C THR A 18 -7.31 27.33 18.53
N GLY A 19 -6.28 27.05 19.34
CA GLY A 19 -6.14 27.40 20.77
C GLY A 19 -7.16 26.90 21.80
N ILE A 20 -6.67 26.17 22.82
CA ILE A 20 -6.53 26.65 24.21
C ILE A 20 -5.68 25.63 25.01
N TRP A 21 -4.63 26.14 25.64
CA TRP A 21 -3.77 25.45 26.59
C TRP A 21 -4.49 25.21 27.92
N LEU A 22 -4.51 23.99 28.43
CA LEU A 22 -4.59 23.73 29.88
C LEU A 22 -3.69 22.54 30.25
N LEU A 23 -2.74 22.85 31.11
CA LEU A 23 -1.75 22.00 31.78
C LEU A 23 -2.37 20.74 32.40
N HIS A 24 -2.23 19.59 31.75
CA HIS A 24 -2.17 18.28 32.40
C HIS A 24 -1.13 17.46 31.65
N GLY A 25 -0.07 17.04 32.36
CA GLY A 25 0.98 16.19 31.81
C GLY A 25 0.38 14.93 31.21
N ARG A 26 0.37 14.84 29.87
CA ARG A 26 0.13 13.58 29.20
C ARG A 26 1.34 12.68 29.45
N PRO A 27 1.12 11.42 29.84
CA PRO A 27 2.21 10.46 29.90
C PRO A 27 2.83 10.37 28.50
N VAL A 28 4.14 10.59 28.40
CA VAL A 28 4.89 10.36 27.17
C VAL A 28 4.82 8.87 26.89
N HIS A 29 3.93 8.47 25.98
CA HIS A 29 3.95 7.14 25.41
C HIS A 29 5.24 6.98 24.60
N ALA A 30 5.85 5.80 24.66
CA ALA A 30 7.11 5.48 23.98
C ALA A 30 7.02 5.44 22.43
N ASP A 31 5.97 6.02 21.83
CA ASP A 31 5.62 5.89 20.40
C ASP A 31 5.39 7.21 19.65
N ASP A 32 5.57 8.38 20.26
CA ASP A 32 5.47 9.66 19.52
C ASP A 32 6.82 9.99 18.87
N LYS A 33 6.92 9.72 17.55
CA LYS A 33 8.10 10.10 16.74
C LYS A 33 8.37 11.60 16.87
N PRO A 34 9.62 12.05 17.03
CA PRO A 34 9.95 13.48 17.08
C PRO A 34 9.52 14.21 15.80
N PRO A 35 9.12 15.49 15.89
CA PRO A 35 8.87 16.31 14.71
C PRO A 35 10.16 16.49 13.90
N ILE A 36 10.02 16.84 12.62
CA ILE A 36 11.18 17.21 11.80
C ILE A 36 11.92 18.39 12.46
N PRO A 37 13.24 18.29 12.69
CA PRO A 37 14.05 19.40 13.16
C PRO A 37 13.93 20.61 12.23
N SER A 38 13.82 21.82 12.76
CA SER A 38 13.63 23.05 11.98
C SER A 38 14.42 24.23 12.56
N GLY A 39 14.47 25.34 11.81
CA GLY A 39 15.15 26.56 12.21
C GLY A 39 16.68 26.41 12.32
N ALA A 40 17.28 27.17 13.24
CA ALA A 40 18.74 27.30 13.36
C ALA A 40 19.47 25.96 13.52
N ALA A 41 18.90 25.01 14.29
CA ALA A 41 19.51 23.70 14.50
C ALA A 41 19.61 22.88 13.21
N LEU A 42 18.59 22.96 12.34
CA LEU A 42 18.64 22.29 11.03
C LEU A 42 19.62 22.99 10.09
N ASP A 43 19.63 24.32 10.08
CA ASP A 43 20.53 25.10 9.22
C ASP A 43 22.00 24.85 9.55
N GLU A 44 22.34 24.78 10.85
CA GLU A 44 23.68 24.43 11.32
C GLU A 44 24.05 23.00 10.95
N ALA A 45 23.14 22.05 11.11
CA ALA A 45 23.34 20.66 10.72
C ALA A 45 23.58 20.50 9.21
N LEU A 46 22.79 21.18 8.36
CA LEU A 46 22.97 21.18 6.91
C LEU A 46 24.27 21.84 6.49
N LYS A 47 24.66 22.92 7.18
CA LYS A 47 25.97 23.56 6.96
C LYS A 47 27.10 22.60 7.30
N LEU A 48 27.02 21.89 8.43
CA LEU A 48 28.02 20.89 8.81
C LEU A 48 28.13 19.77 7.78
N VAL A 49 27.02 19.24 7.28
CA VAL A 49 27.04 18.23 6.20
C VAL A 49 27.73 18.77 4.95
N LYS A 50 27.47 20.03 4.59
CA LYS A 50 28.14 20.68 3.46
C LYS A 50 29.64 20.90 3.72
N ASP A 51 30.03 21.29 4.91
CA ASP A 51 31.43 21.54 5.26
C ASP A 51 32.24 20.23 5.27
N VAL A 52 31.64 19.12 5.71
CA VAL A 52 32.29 17.80 5.74
C VAL A 52 32.31 17.12 4.38
N TYR A 53 31.22 17.19 3.62
CA TYR A 53 31.03 16.38 2.41
C TYR A 53 30.89 17.18 1.11
N GLY A 54 31.00 18.51 1.15
CA GLY A 54 30.77 19.38 0.00
C GLY A 54 31.66 19.07 -1.20
N ASP A 55 32.95 18.83 -0.98
CA ASP A 55 33.91 18.50 -2.03
C ASP A 55 33.66 17.12 -2.64
N GLU A 56 33.25 16.15 -1.83
CA GLU A 56 32.92 14.80 -2.30
C GLU A 56 31.60 14.81 -3.09
N HIS A 57 30.60 15.55 -2.60
CA HIS A 57 29.36 15.76 -3.33
C HIS A 57 29.61 16.43 -4.69
N ALA A 58 30.49 17.44 -4.76
CA ALA A 58 30.82 18.13 -6.00
C ALA A 58 31.50 17.21 -7.03
N LYS A 59 32.22 16.18 -6.58
CA LYS A 59 32.86 15.17 -7.45
C LYS A 59 31.89 14.09 -7.93
N ALA A 60 30.71 13.95 -7.31
CA ALA A 60 29.72 12.98 -7.71
C ALA A 60 28.90 13.51 -8.91
N GLU A 61 29.40 13.29 -10.12
CA GLU A 61 28.80 13.83 -11.34
C GLU A 61 27.86 12.83 -12.01
N SER A 62 28.25 11.55 -12.04
CA SER A 62 27.47 10.46 -12.60
C SER A 62 26.33 10.00 -11.67
N SER A 63 25.39 9.22 -12.23
CA SER A 63 24.34 8.60 -11.42
C SER A 63 24.94 7.65 -10.38
N GLU A 64 25.94 6.89 -10.76
CA GLU A 64 26.56 5.84 -9.96
C GLU A 64 27.34 6.46 -8.78
N GLU A 65 28.11 7.53 -9.03
CA GLU A 65 28.82 8.26 -7.97
C GLU A 65 27.84 8.92 -7.00
N LYS A 66 26.74 9.48 -7.51
CA LYS A 66 25.69 10.05 -6.66
C LYS A 66 25.02 8.98 -5.80
N THR A 67 24.68 7.82 -6.36
CA THR A 67 24.14 6.70 -5.58
C THR A 67 25.12 6.29 -4.47
N ALA A 68 26.40 6.08 -4.79
CA ALA A 68 27.41 5.71 -3.79
C ALA A 68 27.58 6.77 -2.69
N PHE A 69 27.55 8.05 -3.06
CA PHE A 69 27.63 9.14 -2.09
C PHE A 69 26.38 9.21 -1.19
N ALA A 70 25.18 9.02 -1.74
CA ALA A 70 23.94 8.95 -0.96
C ALA A 70 23.95 7.76 0.02
N GLU A 71 24.45 6.59 -0.39
CA GLU A 71 24.62 5.42 0.48
C GLU A 71 25.60 5.70 1.63
N LYS A 72 26.70 6.40 1.35
CA LYS A 72 27.66 6.83 2.37
C LYS A 72 27.00 7.72 3.42
N LEU A 73 26.25 8.75 2.98
CA LEU A 73 25.52 9.63 3.90
C LEU A 73 24.47 8.87 4.72
N LEU A 74 23.76 7.92 4.11
CA LEU A 74 22.83 7.05 4.81
C LEU A 74 23.54 6.18 5.86
N GLN A 75 24.73 5.67 5.56
CA GLN A 75 25.52 4.90 6.52
C GLN A 75 26.01 5.77 7.69
N THR A 76 26.41 7.02 7.42
CA THR A 76 26.74 7.99 8.48
C THR A 76 25.52 8.35 9.31
N ALA A 77 24.34 8.51 8.69
CA ALA A 77 23.10 8.75 9.42
C ALA A 77 22.81 7.62 10.42
N LYS A 78 23.00 6.35 10.03
CA LYS A 78 22.82 5.19 10.94
C LYS A 78 23.74 5.23 12.17
N ALA A 79 24.92 5.84 12.05
CA ALA A 79 25.86 6.01 13.16
C ALA A 79 25.61 7.29 13.99
N THR A 80 24.65 8.12 13.57
CA THR A 80 24.30 9.39 14.22
C THR A 80 23.08 9.18 15.12
N ASN A 81 23.05 9.84 16.28
CA ASN A 81 21.93 9.73 17.22
C ASN A 81 20.60 10.09 16.54
N GLN A 82 19.65 9.14 16.53
CA GLN A 82 18.34 9.32 15.92
C GLN A 82 17.57 10.47 16.59
N GLY A 83 16.77 11.20 15.80
CA GLY A 83 16.03 12.37 16.28
C GLY A 83 16.84 13.67 16.35
N ALA A 84 18.18 13.61 16.31
CA ALA A 84 19.01 14.81 16.28
C ALA A 84 18.92 15.56 14.92
N ALA A 85 19.21 16.86 14.92
CA ALA A 85 19.23 17.67 13.69
C ALA A 85 20.25 17.15 12.65
N ASN A 86 21.43 16.71 13.09
CA ASN A 86 22.45 16.11 12.23
C ASN A 86 21.98 14.81 11.56
N HIS A 87 21.24 13.96 12.28
CA HIS A 87 20.68 12.73 11.72
C HIS A 87 19.68 13.05 10.60
N TYR A 88 18.77 14.00 10.83
CA TYR A 88 17.82 14.43 9.80
C TYR A 88 18.53 15.09 8.61
N ALA A 89 19.51 15.96 8.85
CA ALA A 89 20.27 16.63 7.79
C ALA A 89 20.99 15.62 6.89
N LEU A 90 21.62 14.59 7.46
CA LEU A 90 22.26 13.52 6.69
C LEU A 90 21.24 12.76 5.83
N LEU A 91 20.10 12.34 6.39
CA LEU A 91 19.04 11.68 5.63
C LEU A 91 18.46 12.57 4.53
N ARG A 92 18.27 13.86 4.82
CA ARG A 92 17.73 14.84 3.85
C ARG A 92 18.66 15.05 2.68
N VAL A 93 19.97 15.17 2.91
CA VAL A 93 20.97 15.31 1.84
C VAL A 93 21.13 13.99 1.08
N ALA A 94 21.16 12.85 1.77
CA ALA A 94 21.18 11.53 1.13
C ALA A 94 19.99 11.33 0.19
N TRP A 95 18.78 11.69 0.63
CA TRP A 95 17.57 11.64 -0.18
C TRP A 95 17.69 12.54 -1.42
N ASP A 96 18.18 13.77 -1.24
CA ASP A 96 18.36 14.71 -2.35
C ASP A 96 19.25 14.12 -3.44
N VAL A 97 20.40 13.60 -3.02
CA VAL A 97 21.38 13.05 -3.95
C VAL A 97 20.89 11.76 -4.60
N ALA A 98 20.19 10.88 -3.86
CA ALA A 98 19.56 9.69 -4.43
C ALA A 98 18.48 10.02 -5.48
N THR A 99 17.64 11.04 -5.22
CA THR A 99 16.64 11.50 -6.21
C THR A 99 17.33 12.08 -7.45
N GLN A 100 18.39 12.88 -7.29
CA GLN A 100 19.18 13.44 -8.39
C GLN A 100 19.94 12.37 -9.20
N ALA A 101 20.32 11.26 -8.56
CA ALA A 101 20.86 10.09 -9.23
C ALA A 101 19.80 9.38 -10.09
N GLY A 102 18.50 9.62 -9.87
CA GLY A 102 17.44 8.83 -10.48
C GLY A 102 17.31 7.43 -9.85
N ASP A 103 17.89 7.20 -8.67
CA ASP A 103 17.81 5.95 -7.93
C ASP A 103 16.53 5.92 -7.08
N ALA A 104 15.43 5.53 -7.72
CA ALA A 104 14.12 5.48 -7.09
C ALA A 104 14.06 4.52 -5.88
N LYS A 105 14.86 3.45 -5.88
CA LYS A 105 14.85 2.46 -4.79
C LYS A 105 15.56 3.01 -3.57
N LEU A 106 16.75 3.59 -3.75
CA LEU A 106 17.47 4.21 -2.65
C LEU A 106 16.72 5.42 -2.09
N ALA A 107 16.17 6.28 -2.95
CA ALA A 107 15.38 7.43 -2.52
C ALA A 107 14.14 7.00 -1.70
N MET A 108 13.45 5.93 -2.12
CA MET A 108 12.33 5.36 -1.36
C MET A 108 12.78 4.79 -0.02
N HIS A 109 13.89 4.05 0.01
CA HIS A 109 14.45 3.51 1.25
C HIS A 109 14.80 4.61 2.26
N ILE A 110 15.43 5.71 1.81
CA ILE A 110 15.74 6.85 2.69
C ILE A 110 14.45 7.54 3.16
N THR A 111 13.43 7.63 2.30
CA THR A 111 12.11 8.15 2.68
C THR A 111 11.51 7.31 3.82
N ASP A 112 11.59 5.98 3.74
CA ASP A 112 11.13 5.08 4.80
C ASP A 112 11.92 5.22 6.09
N GLN A 113 13.24 5.48 6.03
CA GLN A 113 14.05 5.77 7.22
C GLN A 113 13.62 7.08 7.89
N ILE A 114 13.37 8.14 7.10
CA ILE A 114 12.83 9.39 7.62
C ILE A 114 11.47 9.15 8.27
N ALA A 115 10.57 8.46 7.59
CA ALA A 115 9.23 8.16 8.11
C ALA A 115 9.24 7.21 9.30
N GLY A 116 10.29 6.41 9.48
CA GLY A 116 10.49 5.55 10.64
C GLY A 116 10.87 6.31 11.91
N VAL A 117 11.57 7.44 11.77
CA VAL A 117 12.14 8.18 12.90
C VAL A 117 11.41 9.49 13.18
N TYR A 118 10.86 10.17 12.18
CA TYR A 118 10.26 11.49 12.31
C TYR A 118 8.76 11.48 12.06
N GLU A 119 8.05 12.42 12.68
CA GLU A 119 6.64 12.68 12.42
C GLU A 119 6.45 13.25 11.01
N VAL A 120 6.02 12.39 10.07
CA VAL A 120 5.74 12.74 8.68
C VAL A 120 4.54 11.96 8.17
N ASN A 121 3.79 12.56 7.24
CA ASN A 121 2.86 11.81 6.39
C ASN A 121 3.68 10.88 5.47
N ALA A 122 3.81 9.60 5.85
CA ALA A 122 4.63 8.63 5.14
C ALA A 122 4.21 8.46 3.68
N LEU A 123 2.91 8.24 3.41
CA LEU A 123 2.39 8.08 2.05
C LEU A 123 2.66 9.33 1.21
N GLY A 124 2.36 10.53 1.74
CA GLY A 124 2.63 11.79 1.06
C GLY A 124 4.12 11.99 0.75
N ALA A 125 5.01 11.62 1.67
CA ALA A 125 6.46 11.68 1.45
C ALA A 125 6.90 10.71 0.34
N ARG A 126 6.39 9.47 0.32
CA ARG A 126 6.70 8.48 -0.75
C ARG A 126 6.22 8.95 -2.12
N VAL A 127 5.01 9.54 -2.20
CA VAL A 127 4.47 10.12 -3.44
C VAL A 127 5.37 11.25 -3.93
N ALA A 128 5.75 12.17 -3.04
CA ALA A 128 6.68 13.26 -3.37
C ALA A 128 8.05 12.75 -3.85
N THR A 129 8.57 11.66 -3.28
CA THR A 129 9.81 11.01 -3.72
C THR A 129 9.71 10.50 -5.15
N VAL A 130 8.63 9.82 -5.52
CA VAL A 130 8.40 9.36 -6.90
C VAL A 130 8.30 10.55 -7.87
N LYS A 131 7.52 11.57 -7.50
CA LYS A 131 7.33 12.81 -8.29
C LYS A 131 8.61 13.61 -8.48
N THR A 132 9.52 13.57 -7.50
CA THR A 132 10.82 14.23 -7.63
C THR A 132 11.75 13.42 -8.52
N THR A 133 11.88 12.11 -8.25
CA THR A 133 12.80 11.22 -8.95
C THR A 133 12.51 11.10 -10.45
N VAL A 134 11.24 11.20 -10.88
CA VAL A 134 10.88 11.14 -12.31
C VAL A 134 11.57 12.21 -13.16
N GLY A 135 11.91 13.36 -12.56
CA GLY A 135 12.65 14.45 -13.21
C GLY A 135 14.12 14.10 -13.49
N PHE A 136 14.68 13.08 -12.84
CA PHE A 136 16.11 12.75 -12.85
C PHE A 136 16.43 11.40 -13.49
N VAL A 137 15.46 10.52 -13.70
CA VAL A 137 15.69 9.26 -14.44
C VAL A 137 16.09 9.53 -15.91
N ARG A 138 17.18 8.91 -16.36
CA ARG A 138 17.73 9.06 -17.72
C ARG A 138 17.79 7.73 -18.47
N SER A 139 18.25 6.66 -17.83
CA SER A 139 18.43 5.34 -18.44
C SER A 139 17.15 4.49 -18.45
N SER A 140 17.13 3.43 -19.27
CA SER A 140 16.02 2.47 -19.28
C SER A 140 15.88 1.76 -17.92
N THR A 141 17.00 1.32 -17.34
CA THR A 141 17.04 0.66 -16.02
C THR A 141 16.44 1.54 -14.91
N GLN A 142 16.79 2.83 -14.87
CA GLN A 142 16.22 3.78 -13.91
C GLN A 142 14.71 3.96 -14.10
N ARG A 143 14.24 4.03 -15.35
CA ARG A 143 12.81 4.16 -15.64
C ARG A 143 12.01 2.91 -15.25
N THR A 144 12.54 1.71 -15.52
CA THR A 144 11.93 0.45 -15.05
C THR A 144 11.88 0.40 -13.52
N ALA A 145 12.96 0.79 -12.84
CA ALA A 145 12.99 0.83 -11.38
C ALA A 145 11.96 1.82 -10.80
N LEU A 146 11.87 3.03 -11.35
CA LEU A 146 10.89 4.03 -10.95
C LEU A 146 9.45 3.54 -11.17
N ALA A 147 9.17 2.95 -12.34
CA ALA A 147 7.85 2.40 -12.66
C ALA A 147 7.44 1.29 -11.68
N ALA A 148 8.37 0.41 -11.31
CA ALA A 148 8.11 -0.63 -10.31
C ALA A 148 7.84 -0.04 -8.91
N VAL A 149 8.64 0.94 -8.47
CA VAL A 149 8.44 1.63 -7.17
C VAL A 149 7.08 2.34 -7.14
N ALA A 150 6.73 3.07 -8.20
CA ALA A 150 5.45 3.75 -8.30
C ALA A 150 4.26 2.76 -8.29
N LEU A 151 4.38 1.62 -9.00
CA LEU A 151 3.33 0.60 -9.05
C LEU A 151 3.06 -0.05 -7.68
N GLU A 152 4.08 -0.29 -6.86
CA GLU A 152 3.89 -0.76 -5.48
C GLU A 152 3.18 0.30 -4.63
N LEU A 153 3.57 1.57 -4.78
CA LEU A 153 2.97 2.67 -4.02
C LEU A 153 1.49 2.92 -4.38
N VAL A 154 1.06 2.62 -5.61
CA VAL A 154 -0.36 2.65 -6.00
C VAL A 154 -1.21 1.76 -5.08
N ARG A 155 -0.70 0.60 -4.65
CA ARG A 155 -1.44 -0.30 -3.75
C ARG A 155 -1.67 0.34 -2.38
N GLU A 156 -0.65 1.00 -1.85
CA GLU A 156 -0.74 1.72 -0.58
C GLU A 156 -1.71 2.90 -0.69
N ALA A 157 -1.60 3.73 -1.74
CA ALA A 157 -2.49 4.87 -1.95
C ALA A 157 -3.97 4.44 -2.01
N VAL A 158 -4.26 3.37 -2.75
CA VAL A 158 -5.61 2.79 -2.79
C VAL A 158 -6.07 2.25 -1.43
N ALA A 159 -5.18 1.64 -0.64
CA ALA A 159 -5.53 1.17 0.71
C ALA A 159 -5.95 2.32 1.63
N HIS A 160 -5.36 3.51 1.44
CA HIS A 160 -5.67 4.74 2.17
C HIS A 160 -6.81 5.58 1.56
N ASP A 161 -7.53 5.08 0.55
CA ASP A 161 -8.55 5.83 -0.21
C ASP A 161 -8.00 7.09 -0.91
N ASP A 162 -6.67 7.21 -1.06
CA ASP A 162 -6.01 8.29 -1.80
C ASP A 162 -5.96 7.94 -3.30
N TYR A 163 -7.14 7.95 -3.91
CA TYR A 163 -7.32 7.63 -5.33
C TYR A 163 -6.72 8.68 -6.27
N GLU A 164 -6.55 9.90 -5.80
CA GLU A 164 -5.88 10.96 -6.55
C GLU A 164 -4.39 10.65 -6.71
N SER A 165 -3.68 10.38 -5.61
CA SER A 165 -2.28 9.97 -5.67
C SER A 165 -2.12 8.64 -6.42
N ALA A 166 -3.03 7.68 -6.23
CA ALA A 166 -2.99 6.41 -6.96
C ALA A 166 -3.04 6.61 -8.49
N ALA A 167 -3.94 7.48 -8.96
CA ALA A 167 -4.05 7.80 -10.39
C ALA A 167 -2.78 8.47 -10.92
N GLU A 168 -2.26 9.48 -10.21
CA GLU A 168 -1.02 10.17 -10.60
C GLU A 168 0.18 9.21 -10.67
N LEU A 169 0.32 8.31 -9.69
CA LEU A 169 1.38 7.30 -9.68
C LEU A 169 1.27 6.32 -10.85
N THR A 170 0.06 5.91 -11.25
CA THR A 170 -0.11 5.05 -12.43
C THR A 170 0.31 5.75 -13.72
N GLU A 171 0.05 7.04 -13.86
CA GLU A 171 0.49 7.82 -15.03
C GLU A 171 2.02 7.96 -15.08
N ILE A 172 2.66 8.27 -13.94
CA ILE A 172 4.12 8.32 -13.82
C ILE A 172 4.74 6.97 -14.20
N ALA A 173 4.22 5.88 -13.62
CA ALA A 173 4.71 4.54 -13.86
C ALA A 173 4.57 4.14 -15.33
N LEU A 174 3.41 4.44 -15.94
CA LEU A 174 3.11 4.09 -17.33
C LEU A 174 4.01 4.86 -18.30
N ALA A 175 4.22 6.16 -18.06
CA ALA A 175 5.13 6.98 -18.85
C ALA A 175 6.58 6.49 -18.75
N ALA A 176 7.03 6.10 -17.54
CA ALA A 176 8.36 5.55 -17.32
C ALA A 176 8.55 4.18 -18.02
N ALA A 177 7.61 3.26 -17.85
CA ALA A 177 7.65 1.93 -18.47
C ALA A 177 7.63 1.98 -20.01
N ARG A 178 6.80 2.85 -20.60
CA ARG A 178 6.79 3.10 -22.06
C ARG A 178 8.15 3.59 -22.56
N LYS A 179 8.75 4.57 -21.88
CA LYS A 179 10.08 5.09 -22.22
C LYS A 179 11.19 4.05 -22.02
N ALA A 180 11.03 3.12 -21.07
CA ALA A 180 11.92 1.98 -20.88
C ALA A 180 11.71 0.85 -21.92
N ARG A 181 10.62 0.91 -22.70
CA ARG A 181 10.18 -0.15 -23.63
C ARG A 181 9.89 -1.49 -22.95
N ASP A 182 9.48 -1.46 -21.68
CA ASP A 182 9.05 -2.64 -20.92
C ASP A 182 7.55 -2.87 -21.10
N TRP A 183 7.17 -3.53 -22.20
CA TRP A 183 5.76 -3.70 -22.58
C TRP A 183 4.97 -4.61 -21.65
N GLN A 184 5.63 -5.56 -20.98
CA GLN A 184 4.99 -6.38 -19.96
C GLN A 184 4.62 -5.53 -18.74
N LEU A 185 5.53 -4.66 -18.30
CA LEU A 185 5.25 -3.71 -17.23
C LEU A 185 4.18 -2.68 -17.64
N VAL A 186 4.21 -2.18 -18.88
CA VAL A 186 3.16 -1.29 -19.42
C VAL A 186 1.78 -1.94 -19.32
N LYS A 187 1.65 -3.21 -19.72
CA LYS A 187 0.37 -3.93 -19.62
C LYS A 187 -0.11 -4.00 -18.17
N ARG A 188 0.76 -4.44 -17.25
CA ARG A 188 0.41 -4.54 -15.82
C ARG A 188 -0.01 -3.19 -15.22
N ILE A 189 0.68 -2.10 -15.56
CA ILE A 189 0.33 -0.77 -15.06
C ILE A 189 -0.98 -0.28 -15.67
N ALA A 190 -1.24 -0.55 -16.95
CA ALA A 190 -2.51 -0.18 -17.60
C ALA A 190 -3.71 -0.92 -16.98
N ASP A 191 -3.55 -2.22 -16.70
CA ASP A 191 -4.57 -3.02 -15.99
C ASP A 191 -4.81 -2.42 -14.60
N ARG A 192 -3.73 -2.07 -13.87
CA ARG A 192 -3.84 -1.43 -12.55
C ARG A 192 -4.48 -0.04 -12.61
N ALA A 193 -4.21 0.76 -13.62
CA ALA A 193 -4.83 2.09 -13.80
C ALA A 193 -6.35 1.98 -14.00
N LYS A 194 -6.80 0.95 -14.71
CA LYS A 194 -8.23 0.65 -14.85
C LYS A 194 -8.86 0.30 -13.50
N GLU A 195 -8.22 -0.58 -12.71
CA GLU A 195 -8.68 -0.93 -11.36
C GLU A 195 -8.75 0.30 -10.43
N VAL A 196 -7.74 1.18 -10.47
CA VAL A 196 -7.72 2.42 -9.68
C VAL A 196 -8.90 3.32 -10.04
N LYS A 197 -9.19 3.48 -11.34
CA LYS A 197 -10.34 4.27 -11.79
C LYS A 197 -11.67 3.68 -11.30
N GLU A 198 -11.87 2.37 -11.46
CA GLU A 198 -13.08 1.68 -11.01
C GLU A 198 -13.27 1.83 -9.48
N ALA A 199 -12.17 1.72 -8.73
CA ALA A 199 -12.19 1.92 -7.29
C ALA A 199 -12.48 3.38 -6.89
N ALA A 200 -11.91 4.36 -7.59
CA ALA A 200 -12.18 5.78 -7.39
C ALA A 200 -13.66 6.13 -7.67
N ASP A 201 -14.23 5.61 -8.76
CA ASP A 201 -15.64 5.77 -9.10
C ASP A 201 -16.54 5.14 -8.02
N ALA A 202 -16.17 3.96 -7.51
CA ALA A 202 -16.88 3.29 -6.42
C ALA A 202 -16.80 4.09 -5.12
N TYR A 203 -15.62 4.61 -4.77
CA TYR A 203 -15.45 5.49 -3.60
C TYR A 203 -16.29 6.76 -3.72
N GLY A 204 -16.34 7.36 -4.91
CA GLY A 204 -17.20 8.51 -5.18
C GLY A 204 -18.69 8.23 -4.95
N ARG A 205 -19.16 7.00 -5.26
CA ARG A 205 -20.53 6.56 -4.94
C ARG A 205 -20.72 6.37 -3.43
N VAL A 206 -19.79 5.71 -2.74
CA VAL A 206 -19.85 5.52 -1.29
C VAL A 206 -19.93 6.84 -0.55
N ARG A 207 -19.07 7.80 -0.90
CA ARG A 207 -19.07 9.14 -0.26
C ARG A 207 -20.44 9.84 -0.33
N LYS A 208 -21.24 9.60 -1.37
CA LYS A 208 -22.58 10.17 -1.51
C LYS A 208 -23.59 9.50 -0.59
N VAL A 209 -23.47 8.19 -0.36
CA VAL A 209 -24.41 7.43 0.48
C VAL A 209 -24.04 7.42 1.96
N LEU A 210 -22.79 7.76 2.32
CA LEU A 210 -22.38 7.87 3.73
C LEU A 210 -23.23 8.89 4.51
N ALA A 211 -23.56 10.03 3.90
CA ALA A 211 -24.46 11.02 4.52
C ALA A 211 -25.89 10.47 4.73
N THR A 212 -26.34 9.54 3.88
CA THR A 212 -27.60 8.83 4.09
C THR A 212 -27.50 7.90 5.29
N LEU A 213 -26.45 7.07 5.37
CA LEU A 213 -26.25 6.13 6.49
C LEU A 213 -26.03 6.82 7.85
N GLU A 214 -25.55 8.06 7.86
CA GLU A 214 -25.48 8.86 9.09
C GLU A 214 -26.87 9.20 9.65
N ASN A 215 -27.87 9.41 8.78
CA ASN A 215 -29.23 9.79 9.16
C ASN A 215 -30.19 8.58 9.23
N ASP A 216 -30.00 7.61 8.33
CA ASP A 216 -30.74 6.36 8.26
C ASP A 216 -29.75 5.19 8.09
N PRO A 217 -29.25 4.63 9.21
CA PRO A 217 -28.33 3.49 9.17
C PRO A 217 -28.94 2.20 8.58
N ALA A 218 -30.27 2.13 8.41
CA ALA A 218 -30.97 0.96 7.88
C ALA A 218 -31.38 1.13 6.41
N ASP A 219 -31.04 2.25 5.77
CA ASP A 219 -31.32 2.48 4.35
C ASP A 219 -30.67 1.38 3.49
N ALA A 220 -31.51 0.64 2.77
CA ALA A 220 -31.08 -0.58 2.09
C ALA A 220 -30.16 -0.31 0.89
N ASP A 221 -30.41 0.75 0.13
CA ASP A 221 -29.62 1.08 -1.05
C ASP A 221 -28.25 1.66 -0.67
N ALA A 222 -28.22 2.49 0.38
CA ALA A 222 -26.99 3.03 0.93
C ALA A 222 -26.10 1.93 1.52
N ASN A 223 -26.70 0.98 2.25
CA ASN A 223 -26.00 -0.20 2.78
C ASN A 223 -25.50 -1.12 1.67
N GLN A 224 -26.27 -1.32 0.59
CA GLN A 224 -25.81 -2.08 -0.57
C GLN A 224 -24.53 -1.47 -1.16
N VAL A 225 -24.54 -0.16 -1.45
CA VAL A 225 -23.40 0.54 -2.06
C VAL A 225 -22.17 0.52 -1.14
N ALA A 226 -22.35 0.79 0.16
CA ALA A 226 -21.26 0.79 1.13
C ALA A 226 -20.68 -0.61 1.39
N GLY A 227 -21.56 -1.62 1.42
CA GLY A 227 -21.19 -3.03 1.60
C GLY A 227 -20.42 -3.59 0.42
N GLU A 228 -20.90 -3.37 -0.81
CA GLU A 228 -20.20 -3.82 -2.03
C GLU A 228 -18.83 -3.16 -2.16
N TYR A 229 -18.70 -1.87 -1.85
CA TYR A 229 -17.39 -1.22 -1.85
C TYR A 229 -16.45 -1.84 -0.81
N SER A 230 -16.93 -2.01 0.43
CA SER A 230 -16.12 -2.56 1.51
C SER A 230 -15.66 -3.99 1.20
N CYS A 231 -16.57 -4.87 0.74
CA CYS A 231 -16.22 -6.25 0.40
C CYS A 231 -15.47 -6.35 -0.92
N PHE A 232 -16.03 -5.84 -2.03
CA PHE A 232 -15.57 -6.18 -3.38
C PHE A 232 -14.45 -5.28 -3.89
N VAL A 233 -14.33 -4.06 -3.36
CA VAL A 233 -13.25 -3.13 -3.73
C VAL A 233 -12.14 -3.12 -2.68
N LYS A 234 -12.48 -2.97 -1.40
CA LYS A 234 -11.48 -2.88 -0.32
C LYS A 234 -11.05 -4.23 0.25
N GLY A 235 -11.83 -5.30 0.02
CA GLY A 235 -11.58 -6.61 0.63
C GLY A 235 -11.82 -6.64 2.15
N ASP A 236 -12.47 -5.61 2.72
CA ASP A 236 -12.82 -5.52 4.13
C ASP A 236 -14.19 -6.16 4.37
N TRP A 237 -14.19 -7.48 4.34
CA TRP A 237 -15.37 -8.32 4.59
C TRP A 237 -15.96 -8.08 5.98
N LYS A 238 -15.12 -7.80 6.98
CA LYS A 238 -15.59 -7.56 8.36
C LYS A 238 -16.49 -6.32 8.43
N LYS A 239 -16.12 -5.25 7.71
CA LYS A 239 -16.93 -4.03 7.61
C LYS A 239 -18.10 -4.18 6.65
N GLY A 240 -17.89 -4.84 5.51
CA GLY A 240 -18.88 -4.90 4.44
C GLY A 240 -20.01 -5.90 4.66
N ILE A 241 -19.77 -7.04 5.31
CA ILE A 241 -20.80 -8.07 5.54
C ILE A 241 -22.01 -7.54 6.34
N PRO A 242 -21.84 -6.79 7.46
CA PRO A 242 -22.95 -6.11 8.14
C PRO A 242 -23.78 -5.21 7.22
N MET A 243 -23.13 -4.47 6.33
CA MET A 243 -23.79 -3.57 5.39
C MET A 243 -24.54 -4.35 4.31
N LEU A 244 -23.91 -5.37 3.70
CA LEU A 244 -24.58 -6.23 2.72
C LEU A 244 -25.80 -6.95 3.30
N ALA A 245 -25.77 -7.32 4.59
CA ALA A 245 -26.91 -7.93 5.28
C ALA A 245 -28.13 -7.00 5.47
N LEU A 246 -27.92 -5.68 5.32
CA LEU A 246 -28.95 -4.65 5.27
C LEU A 246 -29.22 -4.16 3.84
N GLY A 247 -28.49 -4.68 2.85
CA GLY A 247 -28.56 -4.25 1.46
C GLY A 247 -29.87 -4.58 0.76
N SER A 248 -30.07 -3.98 -0.42
CA SER A 248 -31.24 -4.19 -1.26
C SER A 248 -31.14 -5.39 -2.22
N ASP A 249 -29.94 -5.91 -2.50
CA ASP A 249 -29.78 -7.17 -3.27
C ASP A 249 -30.10 -8.37 -2.36
N GLU A 250 -31.27 -8.98 -2.56
CA GLU A 250 -31.75 -10.04 -1.68
C GLU A 250 -30.85 -11.28 -1.66
N ALA A 251 -30.20 -11.62 -2.79
CA ALA A 251 -29.31 -12.78 -2.85
C ALA A 251 -28.03 -12.54 -2.04
N LEU A 252 -27.42 -11.36 -2.19
CA LEU A 252 -26.27 -10.95 -1.38
C LEU A 252 -26.63 -10.78 0.09
N LYS A 253 -27.79 -10.20 0.37
CA LYS A 253 -28.28 -9.95 1.72
C LYS A 253 -28.48 -11.24 2.49
N VAL A 254 -29.17 -12.23 1.92
CA VAL A 254 -29.38 -13.53 2.57
C VAL A 254 -28.04 -14.22 2.86
N LEU A 255 -27.12 -14.20 1.91
CA LEU A 255 -25.79 -14.80 2.07
C LEU A 255 -24.96 -14.10 3.15
N ALA A 256 -24.96 -12.76 3.16
CA ALA A 256 -24.28 -11.96 4.17
C ALA A 256 -24.90 -12.15 5.57
N GLN A 257 -26.23 -12.22 5.69
CA GLN A 257 -26.92 -12.53 6.94
C GLN A 257 -26.58 -13.93 7.45
N LYS A 258 -26.43 -14.91 6.55
CA LYS A 258 -25.98 -16.26 6.91
C LYS A 258 -24.56 -16.21 7.46
N GLU A 259 -23.65 -15.50 6.80
CA GLU A 259 -22.29 -15.33 7.30
C GLU A 259 -22.24 -14.63 8.67
N LEU A 260 -23.04 -13.58 8.89
CA LEU A 260 -23.11 -12.88 10.19
C LEU A 260 -23.55 -13.76 11.35
N LYS A 261 -24.45 -14.71 11.10
CA LYS A 261 -24.87 -15.67 12.12
C LYS A 261 -23.73 -16.60 12.55
N GLY A 262 -22.73 -16.75 11.68
CA GLY A 262 -21.57 -17.61 11.87
C GLY A 262 -21.77 -19.02 11.30
N ALA A 263 -20.65 -19.73 11.14
CA ALA A 263 -20.60 -21.13 10.74
C ALA A 263 -19.74 -21.90 11.75
N GLY A 264 -20.40 -22.72 12.58
CA GLY A 264 -19.81 -23.46 13.68
C GLY A 264 -19.31 -24.85 13.30
N SER A 265 -19.79 -25.41 12.17
CA SER A 265 -19.31 -26.68 11.63
C SER A 265 -18.55 -26.52 10.30
N PRO A 266 -17.65 -27.47 9.96
CA PRO A 266 -16.98 -27.52 8.66
C PRO A 266 -17.95 -27.54 7.47
N GLU A 267 -19.11 -28.19 7.62
CA GLU A 267 -20.16 -28.24 6.59
C GLU A 267 -20.79 -26.86 6.38
N GLU A 268 -21.12 -26.14 7.47
CA GLU A 268 -21.66 -24.78 7.40
C GLU A 268 -20.65 -23.81 6.76
N GLN A 269 -19.36 -23.97 7.05
CA GLN A 269 -18.27 -23.20 6.45
C GLN A 269 -18.13 -23.49 4.95
N ALA A 270 -18.19 -24.77 4.55
CA ALA A 270 -18.18 -25.15 3.15
C ALA A 270 -19.39 -24.61 2.39
N GLU A 271 -20.57 -24.61 3.02
CA GLU A 271 -21.79 -24.07 2.43
C GLU A 271 -21.74 -22.53 2.26
N LEU A 272 -21.10 -21.80 3.18
CA LEU A 272 -20.78 -20.38 2.99
C LEU A 272 -19.81 -20.18 1.82
N GLY A 273 -18.76 -21.01 1.74
CA GLY A 273 -17.83 -21.01 0.61
C GLY A 273 -18.55 -21.21 -0.72
N ASP A 274 -19.47 -22.17 -0.80
CA ASP A 274 -20.30 -22.45 -1.96
C ASP A 274 -21.17 -21.25 -2.34
N GLY A 275 -21.86 -20.65 -1.38
CA GLY A 275 -22.69 -19.47 -1.62
C GLY A 275 -21.88 -18.30 -2.22
N TRP A 276 -20.70 -18.02 -1.67
CA TRP A 276 -19.83 -16.96 -2.19
C TRP A 276 -19.22 -17.31 -3.55
N TRP A 277 -18.90 -18.58 -3.79
CA TRP A 277 -18.43 -19.06 -5.08
C TRP A 277 -19.47 -18.90 -6.18
N ASP A 278 -20.72 -19.27 -5.87
CA ASP A 278 -21.85 -19.16 -6.80
C ASP A 278 -22.17 -17.68 -7.09
N MET A 279 -22.16 -16.83 -6.06
CA MET A 279 -22.26 -15.38 -6.23
C MET A 279 -21.16 -14.86 -7.16
N ALA A 280 -19.92 -15.36 -7.04
CA ALA A 280 -18.82 -14.98 -7.92
C ALA A 280 -19.08 -15.31 -9.39
N GLN A 281 -19.86 -16.34 -9.72
CA GLN A 281 -20.18 -16.70 -11.11
C GLN A 281 -21.09 -15.66 -11.77
N THR A 282 -21.80 -14.85 -10.98
CA THR A 282 -22.69 -13.78 -11.48
C THR A 282 -21.96 -12.46 -11.72
N ARG A 283 -20.69 -12.35 -11.29
CA ARG A 283 -19.89 -11.12 -11.36
C ARG A 283 -18.75 -11.26 -12.37
N GLN A 284 -18.11 -10.14 -12.70
CA GLN A 284 -16.97 -10.09 -13.63
C GLN A 284 -15.81 -9.27 -13.05
N GLY A 285 -14.63 -9.40 -13.65
CA GLY A 285 -13.43 -8.65 -13.25
C GLY A 285 -13.06 -8.83 -11.79
N GLY A 286 -12.58 -7.76 -11.16
CA GLY A 286 -12.10 -7.78 -9.77
C GLY A 286 -13.15 -8.18 -8.74
N GLN A 287 -14.44 -7.90 -8.98
CA GLN A 287 -15.50 -8.33 -8.05
C GLN A 287 -15.61 -9.85 -7.98
N ARG A 288 -15.55 -10.52 -9.13
CA ARG A 288 -15.54 -11.99 -9.20
C ARG A 288 -14.32 -12.56 -8.46
N GLU A 289 -13.14 -12.00 -8.70
CA GLU A 289 -11.91 -12.46 -8.04
C GLU A 289 -11.97 -12.31 -6.51
N THR A 290 -12.44 -11.16 -6.02
CA THR A 290 -12.61 -10.92 -4.59
C THR A 290 -13.60 -11.89 -3.94
N LEU A 291 -14.74 -12.16 -4.60
CA LEU A 291 -15.71 -13.16 -4.13
C LEU A 291 -15.11 -14.58 -4.09
N LEU A 292 -14.34 -14.98 -5.10
CA LEU A 292 -13.67 -16.28 -5.13
C LEU A 292 -12.62 -16.41 -4.01
N LEU A 293 -11.87 -15.35 -3.72
CA LEU A 293 -10.90 -15.30 -2.62
C LEU A 293 -11.59 -15.50 -1.26
N HIS A 294 -12.75 -14.88 -1.07
CA HIS A 294 -13.53 -15.03 0.17
C HIS A 294 -14.14 -16.41 0.31
N ALA A 295 -14.69 -16.97 -0.78
CA ALA A 295 -15.10 -18.37 -0.83
C ALA A 295 -13.93 -19.31 -0.47
N GLY A 296 -12.75 -19.06 -1.05
CA GLY A 296 -11.52 -19.81 -0.76
C GLY A 296 -11.10 -19.75 0.71
N ARG A 297 -11.36 -18.64 1.42
CA ARG A 297 -11.11 -18.53 2.86
C ARG A 297 -12.03 -19.47 3.65
N TRP A 298 -13.32 -19.46 3.38
CA TRP A 298 -14.30 -20.35 4.03
C TRP A 298 -13.97 -21.82 3.78
N TYR A 299 -13.62 -22.17 2.55
CA TYR A 299 -13.15 -23.50 2.21
C TYR A 299 -11.89 -23.93 2.96
N ARG A 300 -10.93 -23.01 3.14
CA ARG A 300 -9.71 -23.28 3.90
C ARG A 300 -10.01 -23.53 5.38
N GLU A 301 -11.01 -22.85 5.93
CA GLU A 301 -11.48 -23.03 7.30
C GLU A 301 -12.20 -24.37 7.48
N ALA A 302 -13.01 -24.78 6.50
CA ALA A 302 -13.74 -26.05 6.49
C ALA A 302 -12.80 -27.26 6.34
N LYS A 303 -11.76 -27.14 5.51
CA LYS A 303 -10.89 -28.26 5.07
C LYS A 303 -10.45 -29.23 6.20
N PRO A 304 -9.97 -28.78 7.37
CA PRO A 304 -9.46 -29.68 8.41
C PRO A 304 -10.53 -30.59 9.04
N GLY A 305 -11.80 -30.21 8.97
CA GLY A 305 -12.91 -30.93 9.60
C GLY A 305 -13.79 -31.72 8.63
N LEU A 306 -13.53 -31.64 7.32
CA LEU A 306 -14.31 -32.36 6.31
C LEU A 306 -13.74 -33.75 6.06
N SER A 307 -14.60 -34.77 6.12
CA SER A 307 -14.26 -36.17 5.82
C SER A 307 -14.55 -36.58 4.37
N SER A 308 -15.28 -35.76 3.62
CA SER A 308 -15.66 -36.03 2.24
C SER A 308 -14.54 -35.68 1.25
N ALA A 309 -13.95 -36.69 0.63
CA ALA A 309 -12.90 -36.53 -0.39
C ALA A 309 -13.33 -35.63 -1.57
N LEU A 310 -14.58 -35.74 -2.04
CA LEU A 310 -15.13 -34.89 -3.10
C LEU A 310 -15.24 -33.42 -2.69
N THR A 311 -15.54 -33.16 -1.42
CA THR A 311 -15.60 -31.78 -0.90
C THR A 311 -14.19 -31.20 -0.78
N LEU A 312 -13.21 -32.01 -0.39
CA LEU A 312 -11.80 -31.62 -0.36
C LEU A 312 -11.26 -31.32 -1.76
N ASP A 313 -11.59 -32.11 -2.79
CA ASP A 313 -11.19 -31.86 -4.17
C ASP A 313 -11.76 -30.54 -4.72
N LYS A 314 -13.05 -30.26 -4.45
CA LYS A 314 -13.69 -28.98 -4.82
C LYS A 314 -12.96 -27.78 -4.19
N ILE A 315 -12.59 -27.90 -2.92
CA ILE A 315 -11.85 -26.89 -2.17
C ILE A 315 -10.44 -26.70 -2.74
N GLU A 316 -9.75 -27.76 -3.14
CA GLU A 316 -8.41 -27.68 -3.73
C GLU A 316 -8.42 -27.02 -5.10
N ILE A 317 -9.40 -27.31 -5.95
CA ILE A 317 -9.60 -26.62 -7.23
C ILE A 317 -9.88 -25.13 -7.03
N ALA A 318 -10.67 -24.79 -6.00
CA ALA A 318 -11.00 -23.41 -5.65
C ALA A 318 -9.79 -22.63 -5.14
N THR A 319 -9.03 -23.22 -4.21
CA THR A 319 -7.88 -22.57 -3.53
C THR A 319 -6.59 -22.58 -4.37
N GLY A 320 -6.44 -23.51 -5.32
CA GLY A 320 -5.30 -23.58 -6.24
C GLY A 320 -5.22 -22.45 -7.28
N ARG A 321 -6.25 -21.61 -7.41
CA ARG A 321 -6.23 -20.40 -8.27
C ARG A 321 -5.66 -19.16 -7.56
N ASP A 322 -5.60 -19.15 -6.23
CA ASP A 322 -5.12 -18.00 -5.44
C ASP A 322 -3.62 -17.74 -5.66
N CYS A 323 -2.82 -18.77 -5.96
CA CYS A 323 -1.38 -18.64 -6.13
C CYS A 323 -0.94 -18.08 -7.49
N GLN A 324 -1.81 -18.09 -8.51
CA GLN A 324 -1.50 -17.57 -9.84
C GLN A 324 -1.97 -16.12 -10.05
N THR A 325 -2.98 -15.67 -9.32
CA THR A 325 -3.65 -14.38 -9.60
C THR A 325 -3.15 -13.21 -8.77
N GLY A 326 -2.31 -13.42 -7.74
CA GLY A 326 -1.57 -12.34 -7.07
C GLY A 326 -2.40 -11.09 -6.77
N SER A 327 -3.61 -11.27 -6.23
CA SER A 327 -4.58 -10.19 -6.04
C SER A 327 -3.96 -9.02 -5.26
N PRO A 328 -4.06 -7.78 -5.76
CA PRO A 328 -3.44 -6.61 -5.14
C PRO A 328 -4.11 -6.18 -3.83
N TYR A 329 -5.23 -6.78 -3.43
CA TYR A 329 -6.02 -6.39 -2.24
C TYR A 329 -5.93 -7.39 -1.06
N GLY A 330 -5.09 -8.42 -1.17
CA GLY A 330 -5.18 -9.61 -0.30
C GLY A 330 -3.98 -9.94 0.58
N ARG A 331 -3.09 -9.01 0.92
CA ARG A 331 -2.08 -9.25 1.99
C ARG A 331 -2.34 -8.37 3.22
N SER A 332 -3.28 -8.83 4.03
CA SER A 332 -3.39 -8.42 5.44
C SER A 332 -2.04 -8.67 6.13
N THR A 333 -1.43 -7.61 6.62
CA THR A 333 -0.24 -7.63 7.47
C THR A 333 -0.57 -8.25 8.82
N TYR A 334 -0.57 -9.58 8.90
CA TYR A 334 -0.39 -10.29 10.17
C TYR A 334 1.04 -10.83 10.23
N ARG A 335 2.01 -9.93 10.41
CA ARG A 335 3.38 -10.31 10.77
C ARG A 335 3.35 -10.76 12.23
N ARG A 336 3.12 -12.06 12.46
CA ARG A 336 3.28 -12.65 13.80
C ARG A 336 4.76 -12.64 14.14
N ALA A 337 5.13 -11.78 15.08
CA ALA A 337 6.41 -11.87 15.77
C ALA A 337 6.42 -13.15 16.63
N ALA A 338 7.34 -14.07 16.33
CA ALA A 338 7.94 -15.10 17.18
C ALA A 338 8.61 -16.09 16.21
N GLY A 339 9.93 -16.21 16.17
CA GLY A 339 10.66 -17.02 17.14
C GLY A 339 11.12 -18.29 16.43
N THR A 340 12.42 -18.49 16.39
CA THR A 340 13.15 -19.57 15.71
C THR A 340 12.52 -20.96 15.88
N HIS A 341 12.09 -21.59 14.78
CA HIS A 341 12.24 -23.03 14.57
C HIS A 341 12.16 -23.36 13.07
N SER A 342 13.21 -23.98 12.56
CA SER A 342 13.30 -24.52 11.21
C SER A 342 12.35 -25.70 11.03
N VAL A 343 11.41 -25.58 10.09
CA VAL A 343 10.75 -26.75 9.47
C VAL A 343 10.71 -26.51 7.97
N SER A 344 11.24 -27.50 7.25
CA SER A 344 11.48 -27.55 5.81
C SER A 344 10.24 -27.25 4.96
N GLU A 345 10.36 -26.28 4.05
CA GLU A 345 9.42 -26.03 2.96
C GLU A 345 9.50 -27.15 1.92
N SER A 346 8.55 -28.09 2.01
CA SER A 346 8.35 -29.13 1.00
C SER A 346 7.43 -28.61 -0.11
N ARG A 347 8.07 -28.21 -1.22
CA ARG A 347 7.60 -28.12 -2.62
C ARG A 347 6.11 -28.42 -2.88
N CYS A 348 5.33 -27.39 -3.18
CA CYS A 348 4.05 -27.49 -3.90
C CYS A 348 4.18 -26.89 -5.31
N CYS A 349 4.68 -27.68 -6.26
CA CYS A 349 4.49 -27.50 -7.71
C CYS A 349 4.82 -28.85 -8.39
N PRO A 350 3.89 -29.53 -9.07
CA PRO A 350 4.24 -30.60 -9.99
C PRO A 350 4.81 -29.98 -11.27
N GLN A 351 6.00 -30.42 -11.67
CA GLN A 351 6.57 -30.11 -12.98
C GLN A 351 5.69 -30.74 -14.07
N ALA A 352 5.24 -29.91 -15.02
CA ALA A 352 4.68 -30.39 -16.27
C ALA A 352 5.82 -31.04 -17.08
N GLY A 353 5.83 -32.38 -17.10
CA GLY A 353 6.66 -33.17 -18.00
C GLY A 353 6.04 -33.17 -19.39
N GLY A 354 6.83 -32.80 -20.39
CA GLY A 354 6.46 -32.94 -21.80
C GLY A 354 6.55 -34.38 -22.27
N VAL A 355 5.65 -34.74 -23.19
CA VAL A 355 5.92 -35.46 -24.43
C VAL A 355 5.01 -34.86 -25.50
#